data_AF-A0A291IHV5-F1
#
_entry.id   AF-A0A291IHV5-F1
#
_cell.length_a   1.000
_cell.length_b   1.000
_cell.length_c   1.000
_cell.angle_alpha   90.00
_cell.angle_beta   90.00
_cell.angle_gamma   90.00
#
_symmetry.space_group_name_H-M   'P 1'
#
loop_
_entity.id
_entity.type
_entity.pdbx_description
1 polymer ?
#
loop_
_entity_poly.entity_id
_entity_poly.type
_entity_poly.pdbx_seq_one_letter_code
_entity_poly.pdbx_strand_id
1 'polypeptide(L)'
;MKRTTVAVGLLLMTANAAHAQTAPAPEAPKPPLGFFVTSAGVGKGADLGGLAGADAHCQKLASGVGAGNRTWRAYLSTQPEGGKPAINARDRIGKGPWANAAGVFVANDVAHLHGDTLELAQLGNNLHKKTAFTEKGEPLKGVGDNPNEHDIITGSKPDGTAYTDAADHTCKNYTSSGEGTVRVGHFDRTNGGRNGGNVSWNSTHDSRGCSQENLVSTGGAGYFYCFAAD
;
A
#
# COMPACT_ATOMS: atom_id res chain seq x y z
N MET A 1 38.25 68.80 57.70
CA MET A 1 37.94 67.42 57.28
C MET A 1 36.87 67.45 56.22
N LYS A 2 37.23 67.13 54.97
CA LYS A 2 36.35 67.12 53.79
C LYS A 2 35.76 65.71 53.62
N ARG A 3 34.47 65.60 53.34
CA ARG A 3 33.84 64.35 52.86
C ARG A 3 33.15 64.64 51.54
N THR A 4 33.78 64.19 50.46
CA THR A 4 33.25 64.23 49.10
C THR A 4 32.60 62.89 48.83
N THR A 5 31.29 62.85 48.62
CA THR A 5 30.55 61.64 48.29
C THR A 5 30.53 61.49 46.77
N VAL A 6 31.12 60.41 46.24
CA VAL A 6 31.08 60.07 44.81
C VAL A 6 29.89 59.15 44.57
N ALA A 7 28.96 59.56 43.71
CA ALA A 7 27.88 58.70 43.23
C ALA A 7 28.36 57.93 41.99
N VAL A 8 28.38 56.60 42.08
CA VAL A 8 28.70 55.71 40.94
C VAL A 8 27.38 55.36 40.25
N GLY A 9 27.16 55.89 39.05
CA GLY A 9 26.05 55.52 38.19
C GLY A 9 26.34 54.18 37.51
N LEU A 10 25.53 53.16 37.79
CA LEU A 10 25.60 51.86 37.14
C LEU A 10 24.79 51.92 35.84
N LEU A 11 25.46 51.97 34.69
CA LEU A 11 24.82 51.95 33.37
C LEU A 11 24.57 50.48 32.96
N LEU A 12 23.33 50.02 33.07
CA LEU A 12 22.91 48.70 32.55
C LEU A 12 22.74 48.78 31.04
N MET A 13 23.71 48.24 30.28
CA MET A 13 23.54 48.01 28.84
C MET A 13 22.77 46.70 28.62
N THR A 14 21.50 46.80 28.24
CA THR A 14 20.69 45.68 27.78
C THR A 14 21.04 45.36 26.32
N ALA A 15 21.78 44.27 26.09
CA ALA A 15 22.04 43.77 24.76
C ALA A 15 20.76 43.12 24.19
N ASN A 16 20.06 43.83 23.28
CA ASN A 16 19.01 43.25 22.47
C ASN A 16 19.63 42.31 21.43
N ALA A 17 19.73 41.02 21.76
CA ALA A 17 20.04 39.98 20.80
C ALA A 17 18.83 39.79 19.87
N ALA A 18 18.85 40.47 18.71
CA ALA A 18 17.92 40.23 17.63
C ALA A 18 18.09 38.79 17.12
N HIS A 19 17.24 37.88 17.60
CA HIS A 19 17.11 36.55 17.04
C HIS A 19 16.49 36.69 15.65
N ALA A 20 17.31 36.58 14.60
CA ALA A 20 16.82 36.42 13.24
C ALA A 20 15.98 35.14 13.19
N GLN A 21 14.65 35.28 13.15
CA GLN A 21 13.74 34.19 12.87
C GLN A 21 13.95 33.78 11.41
N THR A 22 14.75 32.74 11.18
CA THR A 22 14.78 32.06 9.88
C THR A 22 13.36 31.55 9.62
N ALA A 23 12.69 32.10 8.61
CA ALA A 23 11.43 31.58 8.14
C ALA A 23 11.58 30.08 7.84
N PRO A 24 10.61 29.21 8.22
CA PRO A 24 10.68 27.81 7.88
C PRO A 24 10.80 27.67 6.36
N ALA A 25 11.77 26.86 5.92
CA ALA A 25 11.92 26.55 4.50
C ALA A 25 10.61 25.94 3.97
N PRO A 26 10.16 26.29 2.75
CA PRO A 26 8.98 25.68 2.17
C PRO A 26 9.13 24.16 2.14
N GLU A 27 8.14 23.47 2.69
CA GLU A 27 8.09 22.00 2.67
C GLU A 27 8.06 21.53 1.21
N ALA A 28 8.91 20.56 0.86
CA ALA A 28 8.95 20.04 -0.49
C ALA A 28 7.56 19.50 -0.88
N PRO A 29 7.09 19.73 -2.13
CA PRO A 29 5.79 19.25 -2.55
C PRO A 29 5.73 17.74 -2.42
N LYS A 30 4.68 17.26 -1.75
CA LYS A 30 4.41 15.85 -1.53
C LYS A 30 4.37 15.10 -2.87
N PRO A 31 5.02 13.93 -2.99
CA PRO A 31 4.89 13.10 -4.18
C PRO A 31 3.42 12.76 -4.47
N PRO A 32 3.00 12.71 -5.75
CA PRO A 32 1.62 12.39 -6.09
C PRO A 32 1.27 10.96 -5.65
N LEU A 33 0.00 10.75 -5.28
CA LEU A 33 -0.53 9.43 -4.94
C LEU A 33 -0.29 8.47 -6.12
N GLY A 34 0.44 7.39 -5.87
CA GLY A 34 0.76 6.34 -6.85
C GLY A 34 0.42 4.93 -6.38
N PHE A 35 0.12 4.76 -5.09
CA PHE A 35 -0.25 3.47 -4.51
C PHE A 35 -1.28 3.64 -3.41
N PHE A 36 -2.26 2.74 -3.35
CA PHE A 36 -3.12 2.57 -2.18
C PHE A 36 -3.69 1.15 -2.11
N VAL A 37 -4.19 0.78 -0.93
CA VAL A 37 -5.09 -0.37 -0.74
C VAL A 37 -6.52 0.15 -0.85
N THR A 38 -7.39 -0.53 -1.58
CA THR A 38 -8.80 -0.09 -1.68
C THR A 38 -9.44 0.12 -0.30
N SER A 39 -10.10 1.27 -0.04
CA SER A 39 -10.83 1.47 1.22
C SER A 39 -12.08 0.59 1.36
N ALA A 40 -12.51 -0.04 0.27
CA ALA A 40 -13.69 -0.90 0.21
C ALA A 40 -13.51 -1.91 -0.93
N GLY A 41 -13.96 -3.16 -0.73
CA GLY A 41 -14.09 -4.12 -1.82
C GLY A 41 -15.23 -3.75 -2.79
N VAL A 42 -15.44 -4.57 -3.81
CA VAL A 42 -16.53 -4.37 -4.80
C VAL A 42 -17.90 -4.87 -4.31
N GLY A 43 -17.95 -5.52 -3.14
CA GLY A 43 -19.18 -6.02 -2.53
C GLY A 43 -19.64 -7.41 -3.01
N LYS A 44 -18.81 -8.13 -3.76
CA LYS A 44 -19.10 -9.48 -4.28
C LYS A 44 -17.97 -10.49 -3.99
N GLY A 45 -17.25 -10.29 -2.89
CA GLY A 45 -16.04 -11.08 -2.61
C GLY A 45 -14.98 -10.87 -3.69
N ALA A 46 -14.42 -11.97 -4.20
CA ALA A 46 -13.40 -11.97 -5.25
C ALA A 46 -13.97 -11.92 -6.69
N ASP A 47 -15.29 -11.86 -6.88
CA ASP A 47 -15.88 -11.48 -8.17
C ASP A 47 -15.73 -9.97 -8.38
N LEU A 48 -14.58 -9.60 -8.96
CA LEU A 48 -14.23 -8.20 -9.25
C LEU A 48 -14.73 -7.74 -10.62
N GLY A 49 -15.45 -8.59 -11.37
CA GLY A 49 -15.76 -8.35 -12.78
C GLY A 49 -14.53 -8.53 -13.69
N GLY A 50 -13.62 -9.43 -13.31
CA GLY A 50 -12.32 -9.60 -13.94
C GLY A 50 -11.38 -8.41 -13.72
N LEU A 51 -10.24 -8.43 -14.40
CA LEU A 51 -9.24 -7.35 -14.31
C LEU A 51 -9.81 -5.98 -14.68
N ALA A 52 -10.71 -5.91 -15.65
CA ALA A 52 -11.32 -4.65 -16.07
C ALA A 52 -12.21 -4.04 -14.98
N GLY A 53 -13.00 -4.86 -14.28
CA GLY A 53 -13.81 -4.38 -13.16
C GLY A 53 -12.97 -3.97 -11.95
N ALA A 54 -11.90 -4.72 -11.65
CA ALA A 54 -10.95 -4.37 -10.61
C ALA A 54 -10.22 -3.03 -10.90
N ASP A 55 -9.74 -2.84 -12.14
CA ASP A 55 -9.12 -1.59 -12.58
C ASP A 55 -10.10 -0.41 -12.50
N ALA A 56 -11.35 -0.60 -12.93
CA ALA A 56 -12.39 0.42 -12.84
C ALA A 56 -12.68 0.83 -11.39
N HIS A 57 -12.62 -0.13 -10.46
CA HIS A 57 -12.78 0.17 -9.03
C HIS A 57 -11.60 0.98 -8.48
N CYS A 58 -10.35 0.62 -8.84
CA CYS A 58 -9.18 1.45 -8.51
C CYS A 58 -9.33 2.87 -9.06
N GLN A 59 -9.72 3.01 -10.33
CA GLN A 59 -9.93 4.31 -10.97
C GLN A 59 -10.99 5.15 -10.23
N LYS A 60 -12.11 4.51 -9.85
CA LYS A 60 -13.20 5.16 -9.11
C LYS A 60 -12.73 5.69 -7.76
N LEU A 61 -12.04 4.86 -6.97
CA LEU A 61 -11.54 5.26 -5.65
C LEU A 61 -10.51 6.40 -5.77
N ALA A 62 -9.54 6.27 -6.67
CA ALA A 62 -8.55 7.32 -6.91
C ALA A 62 -9.19 8.64 -7.37
N SER A 63 -10.22 8.58 -8.21
CA SER A 63 -10.97 9.77 -8.63
C SER A 63 -11.66 10.47 -7.45
N GLY A 64 -12.16 9.69 -6.47
CA GLY A 64 -12.78 10.21 -5.25
C GLY A 64 -11.86 11.05 -4.37
N VAL A 65 -10.54 10.95 -4.55
CA VAL A 65 -9.52 11.72 -3.82
C VAL A 65 -8.71 12.66 -4.74
N GLY A 66 -9.20 12.91 -5.95
CA GLY A 66 -8.58 13.84 -6.90
C GLY A 66 -7.39 13.28 -7.67
N ALA A 67 -7.12 11.98 -7.59
CA ALA A 67 -6.05 11.29 -8.34
C ALA A 67 -6.57 10.57 -9.60
N GLY A 68 -7.76 10.92 -10.08
CA GLY A 68 -8.45 10.25 -11.20
C GLY A 68 -7.91 10.56 -12.59
N ASN A 69 -6.98 11.51 -12.72
CA ASN A 69 -6.32 11.83 -13.99
C ASN A 69 -5.19 10.86 -14.37
N ARG A 70 -4.79 9.98 -13.44
CA ARG A 70 -3.81 8.92 -13.67
C ARG A 70 -4.52 7.66 -14.16
N THR A 71 -3.77 6.79 -14.83
CA THR A 71 -4.26 5.42 -15.13
C THR A 71 -4.02 4.54 -13.91
N TRP A 72 -5.06 3.89 -13.40
CA TRP A 72 -4.96 2.99 -12.25
C TRP A 72 -5.16 1.53 -12.64
N ARG A 73 -4.36 0.65 -12.06
CA ARG A 73 -4.44 -0.80 -12.24
C ARG A 73 -4.53 -1.50 -10.90
N ALA A 74 -5.44 -2.46 -10.81
CA ALA A 74 -5.45 -3.42 -9.72
C ALA A 74 -4.26 -4.36 -9.86
N TYR A 75 -3.48 -4.50 -8.80
CA TYR A 75 -2.35 -5.43 -8.73
C TYR A 75 -2.88 -6.87 -8.61
N LEU A 76 -3.19 -7.47 -9.75
CA LEU A 76 -3.85 -8.76 -9.84
C LEU A 76 -3.27 -9.57 -11.01
N SER A 77 -2.91 -10.81 -10.74
CA SER A 77 -2.49 -11.78 -11.75
C SER A 77 -3.67 -12.67 -12.17
N THR A 78 -3.75 -13.04 -13.44
CA THR A 78 -4.74 -14.03 -13.93
C THR A 78 -4.05 -15.32 -14.35
N GLN A 79 -4.76 -16.43 -14.22
CA GLN A 79 -4.35 -17.74 -14.73
C GLN A 79 -4.75 -17.93 -16.20
N PRO A 80 -4.09 -18.85 -16.93
CA PRO A 80 -4.50 -19.20 -18.28
C PRO A 80 -5.93 -19.77 -18.28
N GLU A 81 -6.80 -19.21 -19.12
CA GLU A 81 -8.19 -19.65 -19.23
C GLU A 81 -8.73 -19.35 -20.63
N GLY A 82 -9.52 -20.27 -21.20
CA GLY A 82 -10.18 -20.05 -22.49
C GLY A 82 -9.21 -19.74 -23.65
N GLY A 83 -8.02 -20.34 -23.61
CA GLY A 83 -6.96 -20.11 -24.62
C GLY A 83 -6.19 -18.79 -24.47
N LYS A 84 -6.48 -17.99 -23.44
CA LYS A 84 -5.73 -16.78 -23.12
C LYS A 84 -4.54 -17.11 -22.21
N PRO A 85 -3.38 -16.47 -22.39
CA PRO A 85 -2.24 -16.66 -21.49
C PRO A 85 -2.54 -16.08 -20.10
N ALA A 86 -1.75 -16.53 -19.13
CA ALA A 86 -1.70 -15.87 -17.82
C ALA A 86 -1.27 -14.41 -17.97
N ILE A 87 -1.71 -13.55 -17.05
CA ILE A 87 -1.29 -12.15 -16.99
C ILE A 87 -0.66 -11.91 -15.63
N ASN A 88 0.55 -11.36 -15.60
CA ASN A 88 1.25 -11.05 -14.37
C ASN A 88 0.84 -9.68 -13.84
N ALA A 89 0.59 -9.57 -12.53
CA ALA A 89 0.29 -8.29 -11.88
C ALA A 89 1.43 -7.28 -12.08
N ARG A 90 2.68 -7.73 -11.94
CA ARG A 90 3.89 -6.88 -12.07
C ARG A 90 4.05 -6.23 -13.45
N ASP A 91 3.53 -6.86 -14.51
CA ASP A 91 3.63 -6.36 -15.89
C ASP A 91 2.54 -5.34 -16.22
N ARG A 92 1.50 -5.25 -15.38
CA ARG A 92 0.34 -4.38 -15.61
C ARG A 92 0.46 -3.04 -14.91
N ILE A 93 1.17 -2.99 -13.79
CA ILE A 93 1.40 -1.73 -13.05
C ILE A 93 2.42 -0.85 -13.77
N GLY A 94 2.53 0.42 -13.34
CA GLY A 94 3.49 1.36 -13.89
C GLY A 94 4.95 0.98 -13.63
N LYS A 95 5.88 1.85 -14.05
CA LYS A 95 7.30 1.64 -13.76
C LYS A 95 7.74 2.20 -12.40
N GLY A 96 6.84 2.86 -11.67
CA GLY A 96 7.16 3.61 -10.47
C GLY A 96 7.83 4.96 -10.76
N PRO A 97 8.23 5.71 -9.72
CA PRO A 97 8.05 5.39 -8.31
C PRO A 97 6.59 5.56 -7.86
N TRP A 98 6.22 4.87 -6.78
CA TRP A 98 4.89 5.02 -6.18
C TRP A 98 5.01 5.51 -4.75
N ALA A 99 4.25 6.56 -4.43
CA ALA A 99 4.05 7.02 -3.07
C ALA A 99 2.62 6.72 -2.61
N ASN A 100 2.46 6.48 -1.30
CA ASN A 100 1.14 6.31 -0.69
C ASN A 100 0.43 7.66 -0.47
N ALA A 101 -0.79 7.62 0.07
CA ALA A 101 -1.58 8.80 0.38
C ALA A 101 -0.94 9.73 1.43
N ALA A 102 0.09 9.30 2.17
CA ALA A 102 0.90 10.13 3.06
C ALA A 102 2.16 10.71 2.37
N GLY A 103 2.40 10.42 1.09
CA GLY A 103 3.55 10.90 0.32
C GLY A 103 4.83 10.12 0.59
N VAL A 104 4.72 9.02 1.34
CA VAL A 104 5.84 8.12 1.63
C VAL A 104 6.01 7.18 0.45
N PHE A 105 7.24 7.08 -0.06
CA PHE A 105 7.58 6.14 -1.13
C PHE A 105 7.35 4.69 -0.68
N VAL A 106 6.67 3.92 -1.54
CA VAL A 106 6.36 2.49 -1.36
C VAL A 106 7.41 1.65 -2.08
N ALA A 107 7.70 1.99 -3.34
CA ALA A 107 8.79 1.39 -4.11
C ALA A 107 9.26 2.37 -5.21
N ASN A 108 10.51 2.22 -5.62
CA ASN A 108 11.14 3.06 -6.64
C ASN A 108 10.75 2.61 -8.05
N ASP A 109 10.64 1.30 -8.23
CA ASP A 109 10.28 0.65 -9.48
C ASP A 109 9.78 -0.78 -9.21
N VAL A 110 9.41 -1.50 -10.26
CA VAL A 110 8.93 -2.89 -10.19
C VAL A 110 9.98 -3.83 -9.58
N ALA A 111 11.27 -3.63 -9.89
CA ALA A 111 12.34 -4.50 -9.39
C ALA A 111 12.54 -4.32 -7.89
N HIS A 112 12.50 -3.07 -7.39
CA HIS A 112 12.52 -2.76 -5.97
C HIS A 112 11.25 -3.27 -5.27
N LEU A 113 10.08 -3.15 -5.91
CA LEU A 113 8.83 -3.67 -5.37
C LEU A 113 8.90 -5.19 -5.14
N HIS A 114 9.55 -5.94 -6.03
CA HIS A 114 9.64 -7.40 -5.93
C HIS A 114 10.95 -7.93 -5.32
N GLY A 115 11.94 -7.07 -5.09
CA GLY A 115 13.25 -7.51 -4.62
C GLY A 115 13.94 -8.44 -5.62
N ASP A 116 13.91 -8.10 -6.91
CA ASP A 116 14.40 -8.96 -7.99
C ASP A 116 15.91 -9.29 -7.89
N THR A 117 16.67 -8.50 -7.13
CA THR A 117 18.07 -8.77 -6.78
C THR A 117 18.24 -8.86 -5.27
N LEU A 118 19.32 -9.49 -4.81
CA LEU A 118 19.62 -9.58 -3.37
C LEU A 118 19.72 -8.20 -2.72
N GLU A 119 20.32 -7.23 -3.41
CA GLU A 119 20.43 -5.84 -2.94
C GLU A 119 19.04 -5.21 -2.77
N LEU A 120 18.16 -5.35 -3.76
CA LEU A 120 16.80 -4.81 -3.70
C LEU A 120 15.95 -5.54 -2.65
N ALA A 121 16.15 -6.84 -2.47
CA ALA A 121 15.46 -7.62 -1.44
C ALA A 121 15.93 -7.24 -0.02
N GLN A 122 17.21 -6.92 0.16
CA GLN A 122 17.77 -6.43 1.42
C GLN A 122 17.31 -5.01 1.75
N LEU A 123 17.22 -4.14 0.75
CA LEU A 123 16.62 -2.81 0.90
C LEU A 123 15.15 -2.93 1.30
N GLY A 124 14.41 -3.77 0.59
CA GLY A 124 13.01 -4.07 0.83
C GLY A 124 12.08 -2.92 0.45
N ASN A 125 10.99 -3.26 -0.24
CA ASN A 125 9.93 -2.29 -0.47
C ASN A 125 9.30 -1.83 0.86
N ASN A 126 8.69 -0.66 0.83
CA ASN A 126 8.10 -0.01 1.99
C ASN A 126 6.59 -0.28 2.09
N LEU A 127 6.14 -1.50 1.77
CA LEU A 127 4.75 -1.95 1.93
C LEU A 127 4.63 -2.78 3.21
N HIS A 128 4.17 -2.13 4.28
CA HIS A 128 3.94 -2.74 5.59
C HIS A 128 2.84 -1.95 6.36
N LYS A 129 2.48 -2.38 7.58
CA LYS A 129 1.33 -1.82 8.34
C LYS A 129 1.31 -0.29 8.49
N LYS A 130 2.48 0.36 8.54
CA LYS A 130 2.58 1.82 8.77
C LYS A 130 2.54 2.65 7.49
N THR A 131 2.58 2.00 6.33
CA THR A 131 2.75 2.66 5.03
C THR A 131 1.72 2.19 4.01
N ALA A 132 1.02 1.09 4.27
CA ALA A 132 -0.20 0.73 3.55
C ALA A 132 -1.36 1.60 4.06
N PHE A 133 -1.83 2.50 3.19
CA PHE A 133 -2.98 3.37 3.44
C PHE A 133 -4.03 3.19 2.36
N THR A 134 -5.27 3.55 2.69
CA THR A 134 -6.32 3.70 1.68
C THR A 134 -6.06 4.90 0.78
N GLU A 135 -6.82 5.03 -0.31
CA GLU A 135 -6.76 6.21 -1.17
C GLU A 135 -7.05 7.51 -0.40
N LYS A 136 -7.80 7.41 0.70
CA LYS A 136 -8.16 8.52 1.60
C LYS A 136 -7.07 8.83 2.64
N GLY A 137 -5.99 8.06 2.69
CA GLY A 137 -4.95 8.19 3.71
C GLY A 137 -5.31 7.56 5.06
N GLU A 138 -6.31 6.69 5.09
CA GLU A 138 -6.73 6.01 6.32
C GLU A 138 -5.89 4.74 6.53
N PRO A 139 -5.50 4.43 7.78
CA PRO A 139 -4.83 3.17 8.08
C PRO A 139 -5.80 1.99 7.91
N LEU A 140 -5.26 0.84 7.55
CA LEU A 140 -6.00 -0.41 7.43
C LEU A 140 -6.02 -1.18 8.76
N LYS A 141 -7.08 -1.97 8.98
CA LYS A 141 -7.16 -2.90 10.10
C LYS A 141 -6.37 -4.16 9.78
N GLY A 142 -5.30 -4.40 10.52
CA GLY A 142 -4.45 -5.58 10.35
C GLY A 142 -4.64 -6.59 11.47
N VAL A 143 -3.68 -7.50 11.62
CA VAL A 143 -3.63 -8.39 12.78
C VAL A 143 -3.68 -7.59 14.07
N GLY A 144 -4.54 -8.03 15.00
CA GLY A 144 -4.78 -7.42 16.30
C GLY A 144 -5.94 -6.42 16.31
N ASP A 145 -6.42 -6.00 15.15
CA ASP A 145 -7.59 -5.12 15.01
C ASP A 145 -8.89 -5.95 14.92
N ASN A 146 -10.03 -5.31 15.20
CA ASN A 146 -11.35 -5.93 15.09
C ASN A 146 -12.31 -5.08 14.22
N PRO A 147 -12.82 -5.59 13.10
CA PRO A 147 -12.44 -6.85 12.44
C PRO A 147 -10.98 -6.86 11.97
N ASN A 148 -10.43 -8.06 11.75
CA ASN A 148 -9.16 -8.27 11.05
C ASN A 148 -9.38 -8.22 9.53
N GLU A 149 -8.67 -7.35 8.83
CA GLU A 149 -8.82 -7.11 7.38
C GLU A 149 -7.46 -7.13 6.66
N HIS A 150 -6.52 -7.96 7.14
CA HIS A 150 -5.12 -7.92 6.72
C HIS A 150 -4.80 -8.67 5.42
N ASP A 151 -5.65 -9.61 5.02
CA ASP A 151 -5.49 -10.34 3.77
C ASP A 151 -5.93 -9.48 2.58
N ILE A 152 -5.01 -9.32 1.63
CA ILE A 152 -5.20 -8.55 0.40
C ILE A 152 -5.15 -9.49 -0.81
N ILE A 153 -6.16 -9.39 -1.68
CA ILE A 153 -6.29 -10.20 -2.89
C ILE A 153 -5.20 -9.82 -3.90
N THR A 154 -4.49 -10.82 -4.44
CA THR A 154 -3.46 -10.63 -5.47
C THR A 154 -3.48 -11.65 -6.62
N GLY A 155 -3.77 -12.92 -6.34
CA GLY A 155 -3.61 -13.99 -7.35
C GLY A 155 -2.16 -14.23 -7.81
N SER A 156 -1.17 -13.61 -7.16
CA SER A 156 0.22 -13.56 -7.64
C SER A 156 1.16 -14.42 -6.81
N LYS A 157 2.24 -14.90 -7.44
CA LYS A 157 3.43 -15.42 -6.75
C LYS A 157 4.23 -14.27 -6.11
N PRO A 158 5.19 -14.54 -5.20
CA PRO A 158 5.95 -13.48 -4.53
C PRO A 158 6.68 -12.52 -5.47
N ASP A 159 7.20 -13.04 -6.59
CA ASP A 159 7.85 -12.28 -7.65
C ASP A 159 6.89 -11.44 -8.51
N GLY A 160 5.58 -11.51 -8.24
CA GLY A 160 4.54 -10.77 -8.94
C GLY A 160 4.04 -11.39 -10.24
N THR A 161 4.50 -12.60 -10.57
CA THR A 161 4.02 -13.36 -11.72
C THR A 161 2.76 -14.18 -11.36
N ALA A 162 2.05 -14.65 -12.38
CA ALA A 162 0.86 -15.47 -12.21
C ALA A 162 1.19 -16.92 -11.81
N TYR A 163 0.29 -17.55 -11.07
CA TYR A 163 0.24 -19.01 -10.99
C TYR A 163 -0.11 -19.60 -12.37
N THR A 164 0.37 -20.81 -12.65
CA THR A 164 0.14 -21.50 -13.94
C THR A 164 -0.12 -23.00 -13.74
N ASP A 165 -0.28 -23.43 -12.48
CA ASP A 165 -0.73 -24.77 -12.13
C ASP A 165 -2.26 -24.87 -12.25
N ALA A 166 -2.80 -26.06 -11.96
CA ALA A 166 -4.21 -26.38 -12.16
C ALA A 166 -5.12 -25.90 -11.03
N ALA A 167 -4.56 -25.50 -9.88
CA ALA A 167 -5.34 -24.99 -8.76
C ALA A 167 -5.83 -23.56 -9.06
N ASP A 168 -7.06 -23.22 -8.69
CA ASP A 168 -7.57 -21.86 -8.85
C ASP A 168 -7.03 -20.96 -7.73
N HIS A 169 -6.18 -20.02 -8.09
CA HIS A 169 -5.59 -19.00 -7.23
C HIS A 169 -6.17 -17.61 -7.50
N THR A 170 -7.24 -17.49 -8.28
CA THR A 170 -7.76 -16.21 -8.79
C THR A 170 -9.27 -16.08 -8.70
N CYS A 171 -9.98 -17.07 -8.13
CA CYS A 171 -11.43 -17.14 -8.14
C CYS A 171 -12.00 -17.02 -9.55
N LYS A 172 -11.52 -17.90 -10.44
CA LYS A 172 -11.83 -17.94 -11.88
C LYS A 172 -11.56 -16.59 -12.54
N ASN A 173 -10.32 -16.11 -12.40
CA ASN A 173 -9.88 -14.82 -12.93
C ASN A 173 -10.78 -13.66 -12.49
N TYR A 174 -11.15 -13.66 -11.20
CA TYR A 174 -11.95 -12.65 -10.52
C TYR A 174 -13.37 -12.50 -11.07
N THR A 175 -13.99 -13.60 -11.45
CA THR A 175 -15.37 -13.65 -11.98
C THR A 175 -16.31 -14.55 -11.18
N SER A 176 -15.83 -15.10 -10.06
CA SER A 176 -16.59 -16.01 -9.20
C SER A 176 -16.61 -15.50 -7.76
N SER A 177 -17.81 -15.51 -7.16
CA SER A 177 -18.01 -15.40 -5.71
C SER A 177 -18.30 -16.77 -5.06
N GLY A 178 -18.20 -17.85 -5.84
CA GLY A 178 -18.56 -19.22 -5.43
C GLY A 178 -17.34 -20.08 -5.12
N GLU A 179 -17.27 -21.25 -5.76
CA GLU A 179 -16.15 -22.19 -5.65
C GLU A 179 -14.85 -21.61 -6.22
N GLY A 180 -13.73 -22.10 -5.68
CA GLY A 180 -12.38 -21.64 -5.97
C GLY A 180 -11.75 -21.00 -4.73
N THR A 181 -10.49 -20.61 -4.85
CA THR A 181 -9.81 -19.78 -3.86
C THR A 181 -9.05 -18.67 -4.58
N VAL A 182 -8.60 -17.69 -3.81
CA VAL A 182 -7.71 -16.65 -4.34
C VAL A 182 -6.47 -16.55 -3.48
N ARG A 183 -5.31 -16.41 -4.13
CA ARG A 183 -4.05 -16.13 -3.43
C ARG A 183 -4.12 -14.72 -2.84
N VAL A 184 -3.85 -14.64 -1.53
CA VAL A 184 -3.76 -13.39 -0.79
C VAL A 184 -2.35 -13.17 -0.25
N GLY A 185 -1.99 -11.92 0.01
CA GLY A 185 -0.81 -11.53 0.78
C GLY A 185 -1.21 -10.64 1.96
N HIS A 186 -0.25 -10.34 2.84
CA HIS A 186 -0.52 -9.58 4.06
C HIS A 186 0.04 -8.16 3.97
N PHE A 187 -0.81 -7.14 3.98
CA PHE A 187 -0.31 -5.75 3.92
C PHE A 187 0.57 -5.39 5.13
N ASP A 188 0.34 -6.05 6.27
CA ASP A 188 1.00 -5.78 7.53
C ASP A 188 2.28 -6.61 7.74
N ARG A 189 2.61 -7.51 6.81
CA ARG A 189 3.79 -8.40 6.84
C ARG A 189 3.97 -9.13 8.17
N THR A 190 2.87 -9.57 8.77
CA THR A 190 2.87 -10.37 10.00
C THR A 190 2.09 -11.66 9.81
N ASN A 191 2.40 -12.67 10.60
CA ASN A 191 1.75 -13.99 10.62
C ASN A 191 0.98 -14.21 11.93
N GLY A 192 0.59 -13.14 12.63
CA GLY A 192 -0.06 -13.26 13.94
C GLY A 192 0.90 -13.52 15.10
N GLY A 193 2.18 -13.14 14.97
CA GLY A 193 3.20 -13.38 16.00
C GLY A 193 3.62 -14.85 16.14
N ARG A 194 3.31 -15.68 15.13
CA ARG A 194 3.73 -17.08 15.08
C ARG A 194 5.20 -17.14 14.68
N ASN A 195 5.93 -18.13 15.18
CA ASN A 195 7.32 -18.34 14.73
C ASN A 195 7.33 -19.06 13.38
N GLY A 196 8.02 -18.48 12.40
CA GLY A 196 8.09 -19.01 11.04
C GLY A 196 6.81 -18.79 10.22
N GLY A 197 6.86 -19.11 8.93
CA GLY A 197 5.75 -18.89 7.99
C GLY A 197 5.98 -17.72 7.06
N ASN A 198 5.14 -17.64 6.04
CA ASN A 198 5.24 -16.65 4.98
C ASN A 198 4.53 -15.35 5.40
N VAL A 199 5.17 -14.20 5.19
CA VAL A 199 4.65 -12.86 5.50
C VAL A 199 4.69 -11.96 4.27
N SER A 200 4.70 -12.57 3.08
CA SER A 200 4.74 -11.84 1.83
C SER A 200 3.54 -10.90 1.71
N TRP A 201 3.80 -9.69 1.23
CA TRP A 201 2.75 -8.70 1.02
C TRP A 201 1.78 -9.07 -0.10
N ASN A 202 2.21 -9.93 -1.04
CA ASN A 202 1.42 -10.32 -2.21
C ASN A 202 1.17 -11.82 -2.36
N SER A 203 1.74 -12.70 -1.53
CA SER A 203 1.60 -14.15 -1.73
C SER A 203 1.91 -14.95 -0.47
N THR A 204 0.96 -15.04 0.45
CA THR A 204 1.09 -15.80 1.70
C THR A 204 0.39 -17.15 1.63
N HIS A 205 -0.92 -17.15 1.41
CA HIS A 205 -1.76 -18.35 1.39
C HIS A 205 -3.00 -18.14 0.52
N ASP A 206 -3.73 -19.21 0.25
CA ASP A 206 -5.02 -19.15 -0.44
C ASP A 206 -6.16 -18.81 0.54
N SER A 207 -7.19 -18.14 0.05
CA SER A 207 -8.41 -17.86 0.81
C SER A 207 -9.20 -19.14 1.09
N ARG A 208 -10.13 -19.08 2.05
CA ARG A 208 -11.10 -20.16 2.31
C ARG A 208 -12.13 -20.33 1.18
N GLY A 209 -12.23 -19.35 0.30
CA GLY A 209 -13.20 -19.31 -0.80
C GLY A 209 -13.30 -17.93 -1.41
N CYS A 210 -14.18 -17.77 -2.40
CA CYS A 210 -14.28 -16.55 -3.19
C CYS A 210 -15.37 -15.58 -2.72
N SER A 211 -16.33 -16.02 -1.91
CA SER A 211 -17.40 -15.17 -1.38
C SER A 211 -16.86 -14.16 -0.36
N GLN A 212 -17.61 -13.08 -0.12
CA GLN A 212 -17.24 -12.08 0.89
C GLN A 212 -17.08 -12.70 2.28
N GLU A 213 -17.98 -13.59 2.67
CA GLU A 213 -17.96 -14.28 3.96
C GLU A 213 -16.72 -15.15 4.10
N ASN A 214 -16.30 -15.82 3.02
CA ASN A 214 -15.10 -16.63 3.01
C ASN A 214 -13.82 -15.78 3.11
N LEU A 215 -13.78 -14.60 2.48
CA LEU A 215 -12.67 -13.66 2.62
C LEU A 215 -12.57 -13.13 4.06
N VAL A 216 -13.70 -12.75 4.67
CA VAL A 216 -13.77 -12.33 6.09
C VAL A 216 -13.32 -13.46 7.02
N SER A 217 -13.78 -14.68 6.74
CA SER A 217 -13.40 -15.88 7.50
C SER A 217 -11.91 -16.24 7.34
N THR A 218 -11.28 -15.83 6.23
CA THR A 218 -9.83 -15.98 6.02
C THR A 218 -9.04 -14.98 6.85
N GLY A 219 -9.49 -13.72 6.89
CA GLY A 219 -8.78 -12.61 7.54
C GLY A 219 -8.75 -11.32 6.71
N GLY A 220 -9.48 -11.25 5.60
CA GLY A 220 -9.52 -10.09 4.70
C GLY A 220 -10.90 -9.46 4.60
N ALA A 221 -11.01 -8.40 3.81
CA ALA A 221 -12.28 -7.71 3.55
C ALA A 221 -12.62 -7.60 2.05
N GLY A 222 -11.90 -8.34 1.20
CA GLY A 222 -12.01 -8.19 -0.26
C GLY A 222 -11.27 -6.97 -0.80
N TYR A 223 -10.25 -6.51 -0.06
CA TYR A 223 -9.37 -5.45 -0.50
C TYR A 223 -8.32 -5.97 -1.48
N PHE A 224 -7.83 -5.06 -2.33
CA PHE A 224 -6.72 -5.29 -3.25
C PHE A 224 -5.87 -4.03 -3.39
N TYR A 225 -4.67 -4.16 -3.94
CA TYR A 225 -3.78 -3.02 -4.18
C TYR A 225 -4.09 -2.34 -5.51
N CYS A 226 -3.99 -1.02 -5.54
CA CYS A 226 -4.12 -0.18 -6.71
C CYS A 226 -2.81 0.59 -6.93
N PHE A 227 -2.25 0.48 -8.13
CA PHE A 227 -1.04 1.18 -8.53
C PHE A 227 -1.33 2.07 -9.72
N ALA A 228 -0.72 3.26 -9.72
CA ALA A 228 -0.67 4.08 -10.91
C ALA A 228 0.18 3.39 -11.99
N ALA A 229 -0.29 3.48 -13.23
CA ALA A 229 0.27 2.81 -14.40
C ALA A 229 0.47 3.75 -15.60
N ASP A 230 0.45 5.05 -15.34
CA ASP A 230 0.78 6.11 -16.28
C ASP A 230 2.30 6.27 -16.50
#